data_AF-X0UVR2-F1
#
_entry.id   AF-X0UVR2-F1
#
_cell.length_a   1.000
_cell.length_b   1.000
_cell.length_c   1.000
_cell.angle_alpha   90.00
_cell.angle_beta   90.00
_cell.angle_gamma   90.00
#
_symmetry.space_group_name_H-M   'P 1'
#
loop_
_entity.id
_entity.type
_entity.pdbx_description
1 polymer ?
#
loop_
_entity_poly.entity_id
_entity_poly.type
_entity_poly.pdbx_seq_one_letter_code
_entity_poly.pdbx_strand_id
1 'polypeptide(L)' 'MSMKALDPNNLGMDEDWEGNNAAFRCPHCGKVFIVSGTRVHGGVRKCPNCEKSTGHCDIKGRKSGGTASLEW' A
#
# COMPACT_ATOMS: atom_id res chain seq x y z
N MET A 1 16.70 4.73 -0.84
CA MET A 1 15.33 4.34 -1.23
C MET A 1 14.47 4.53 0.00
N SER A 2 13.45 5.37 -0.09
CA SER A 2 12.57 5.70 1.02
C SER A 2 11.45 4.67 1.10
N MET A 3 11.04 4.31 2.31
CA MET A 3 9.99 3.32 2.53
C MET A 3 9.09 3.77 3.68
N LYS A 4 7.79 3.54 3.54
CA LYS A 4 6.80 3.76 4.60
C LYS A 4 5.92 2.52 4.75
N ALA A 5 5.90 1.95 5.94
CA ALA A 5 4.89 0.96 6.32
C ALA A 5 3.62 1.67 6.82
N LEU A 6 2.45 1.10 6.55
CA LEU A 6 1.21 1.55 7.16
C LEU A 6 1.12 0.99 8.58
N ASP A 7 0.81 1.86 9.53
CA ASP A 7 0.43 1.45 10.87
C ASP A 7 -1.09 1.22 10.89
N PRO A 8 -1.55 -0.02 11.20
CA PRO A 8 -2.95 -0.32 11.42
C PRO A 8 -3.69 0.71 12.29
N ASN A 9 -3.05 1.20 13.35
CA ASN A 9 -3.68 2.05 14.35
C ASN A 9 -3.50 3.55 14.08
N ASN A 10 -2.69 3.92 13.08
CA ASN A 10 -2.35 5.30 12.79
C ASN A 10 -2.24 5.54 11.27
N LEU A 11 -3.37 5.41 10.58
CA LEU A 11 -3.49 5.68 9.15
C LEU A 11 -3.68 7.19 8.91
N GLY A 12 -2.99 7.73 7.91
CA GLY A 12 -3.23 9.09 7.44
C GLY A 12 -4.56 9.23 6.71
N MET A 13 -4.95 10.48 6.39
CA MET A 13 -6.21 10.78 5.70
C MET A 13 -6.32 10.12 4.30
N ASP A 14 -5.19 9.97 3.62
CA ASP A 14 -5.12 9.40 2.26
C ASP A 14 -4.61 7.95 2.25
N GLU A 15 -4.74 7.25 3.38
CA GLU A 15 -4.27 5.88 3.58
C GLU A 15 -5.37 5.03 4.19
N ASP A 16 -5.43 3.77 3.79
CA ASP A 16 -6.37 2.81 4.37
C ASP A 16 -5.78 1.40 4.34
N TRP A 17 -6.22 0.55 5.25
CA TRP A 17 -5.85 -0.86 5.27
C TRP A 17 -6.93 -1.73 5.92
N GLU A 18 -7.61 -2.51 5.09
CA GLU A 18 -8.65 -3.46 5.50
C GLU A 18 -8.44 -4.82 4.83
N GLY A 19 -8.49 -5.88 5.65
CA GLY A 19 -8.08 -7.21 5.22
C GLY A 19 -6.72 -7.17 4.52
N ASN A 20 -6.65 -7.77 3.33
CA ASN A 20 -5.47 -7.84 2.47
C ASN A 20 -5.45 -6.76 1.37
N ASN A 21 -6.13 -5.62 1.61
CA ASN A 21 -6.16 -4.49 0.68
C ASN A 21 -5.67 -3.24 1.39
N ALA A 22 -4.71 -2.55 0.79
CA ALA A 22 -4.14 -1.31 1.31
C ALA A 22 -4.26 -0.20 0.27
N ALA A 23 -4.63 1.00 0.72
CA ALA A 23 -4.62 2.22 -0.07
C ALA A 23 -3.42 3.08 0.33
N PHE A 24 -2.66 3.53 -0.67
CA PHE A 24 -1.48 4.34 -0.48
C PHE A 24 -1.56 5.62 -1.28
N ARG A 25 -1.13 6.74 -0.69
CA ARG A 25 -0.88 7.98 -1.41
C ARG A 25 0.53 8.01 -1.99
N CYS A 26 0.64 8.16 -3.30
CA CYS A 26 1.93 8.39 -3.95
C CYS A 26 2.52 9.75 -3.54
N PRO A 27 3.76 9.82 -3.01
CA PRO A 27 4.38 11.08 -2.58
C PRO A 27 4.82 11.96 -3.76
N HIS A 28 5.00 11.38 -4.96
CA HIS A 28 5.44 12.13 -6.13
C HIS A 28 4.32 12.82 -6.90
N CYS A 29 3.14 12.22 -6.97
CA CYS A 29 2.02 12.75 -7.75
C CYS A 29 0.73 12.94 -6.95
N GLY A 30 0.72 12.57 -5.66
CA GLY A 30 -0.43 12.71 -4.76
C GLY A 30 -1.58 11.72 -5.00
N LYS A 31 -1.52 10.90 -6.06
CA LYS A 31 -2.59 9.94 -6.36
C LYS A 31 -2.67 8.83 -5.32
N VAL A 32 -3.86 8.56 -4.83
CA VAL A 32 -4.17 7.37 -4.02
C VAL A 32 -4.42 6.17 -4.92
N PHE A 33 -3.83 5.03 -4.60
CA PHE A 33 -4.03 3.78 -5.33
C PHE A 33 -4.08 2.58 -4.39
N ILE A 34 -4.83 1.56 -4.81
CA ILE A 34 -5.10 0.35 -4.01
C ILE A 34 -4.19 -0.79 -4.45
N VAL A 35 -3.66 -1.53 -3.48
CA VAL A 35 -2.90 -2.76 -3.63
C VAL A 35 -3.63 -3.88 -2.90
N SER A 36 -3.76 -5.04 -3.55
CA SER A 36 -4.38 -6.23 -2.97
C SER A 36 -3.37 -7.37 -2.92
N GLY A 37 -3.19 -7.97 -1.75
CA GLY A 37 -2.26 -9.06 -1.53
C GLY A 37 -2.54 -10.31 -2.37
N THR A 38 -3.79 -10.55 -2.76
CA THR A 38 -4.17 -11.76 -3.52
C THR A 38 -4.44 -11.53 -4.99
N ARG A 39 -4.93 -10.35 -5.39
CA ARG A 39 -5.43 -10.10 -6.75
C ARG A 39 -4.52 -9.22 -7.62
N VAL A 40 -3.68 -8.38 -7.03
CA VAL A 40 -2.84 -7.43 -7.78
C VAL A 40 -1.41 -7.94 -7.82
N HIS A 41 -1.01 -8.59 -8.92
CA HIS A 41 0.37 -8.97 -9.25
C HIS A 41 1.21 -9.58 -8.09
N GLY A 42 0.60 -10.40 -7.24
CA GLY A 42 1.29 -11.02 -6.09
C GLY A 42 1.49 -10.09 -4.89
N GLY A 43 0.62 -9.09 -4.72
CA GLY A 43 0.66 -8.14 -3.61
C GLY A 43 1.51 -6.91 -3.86
N VAL A 44 1.91 -6.64 -5.11
CA VAL A 44 2.75 -5.50 -5.47
C VAL A 44 2.12 -4.70 -6.60
N ARG A 45 2.15 -3.37 -6.50
CA ARG A 45 1.64 -2.48 -7.56
C ARG A 45 2.40 -1.17 -7.62
N LYS A 46 2.82 -0.78 -8.82
CA LYS A 46 3.33 0.58 -9.07
C LYS A 46 2.21 1.61 -9.10
N CYS A 47 2.52 2.85 -8.76
CA CYS A 47 1.60 3.97 -8.89
C CYS A 47 1.10 4.06 -10.35
N PRO A 48 -0.22 3.96 -10.60
CA PRO A 48 -0.76 3.91 -11.96
C PRO A 48 -0.76 5.28 -12.68
N ASN A 49 -0.11 6.30 -12.12
CA ASN A 49 -0.06 7.64 -12.69
C ASN A 49 1.35 8.08 -13.07
N CYS A 50 2.32 7.86 -12.18
CA CYS A 50 3.71 8.28 -12.42
C CYS A 50 4.72 7.15 -12.30
N GLU A 51 4.31 5.97 -11.84
CA GLU A 51 5.16 4.79 -11.65
C GLU A 51 6.38 4.96 -10.73
N LYS A 52 6.48 6.10 -10.01
CA LYS A 52 7.60 6.44 -9.12
C LYS A 52 7.50 5.87 -7.71
N SER A 53 6.40 5.19 -7.37
CA SER A 53 6.24 4.55 -6.07
C SER A 53 5.61 3.18 -6.24
N THR A 54 6.02 2.22 -5.41
CA THR A 54 5.53 0.84 -5.44
C THR A 54 4.92 0.48 -4.10
N GLY A 55 3.63 0.11 -4.10
CA GLY A 55 2.94 -0.38 -2.92
C GLY A 55 3.01 -1.91 -2.84
N HIS A 56 3.19 -2.42 -1.63
CA HIS A 56 3.28 -3.81 -1.27
C HIS A 56 2.22 -4.09 -0.19
N CYS A 57 1.46 -5.17 -0.34
CA CYS A 57 0.50 -5.63 0.65
C CYS A 57 0.55 -7.16 0.70
N ASP A 58 0.73 -7.71 1.89
CA ASP A 58 0.72 -9.16 2.07
C ASP A 58 -0.67 -9.76 1.84
N ILE A 59 -0.68 -11.06 1.55
CA ILE A 59 -1.89 -11.88 1.50
C ILE A 59 -2.58 -11.92 2.87
N LYS A 60 -1.79 -11.90 3.95
CA LYS A 60 -2.31 -11.79 5.31
C LYS A 60 -2.85 -10.39 5.53
N GLY A 61 -4.03 -10.30 6.14
CA GLY A 61 -4.63 -9.01 6.38
C GLY A 61 -4.03 -8.29 7.58
N ARG A 62 -4.41 -7.01 7.74
CA ARG A 62 -4.08 -6.15 8.90
C ARG A 62 -4.20 -6.88 10.25
N LYS A 63 -5.27 -7.64 10.46
CA LYS A 63 -5.58 -8.34 11.74
C LYS A 63 -4.91 -9.73 11.86
N SER A 64 -4.23 -10.18 10.81
CA SER A 64 -3.60 -11.50 10.73
C SER A 64 -2.08 -11.43 10.69
N GLY A 65 -1.50 -10.28 11.08
CA GLY A 65 -0.06 -10.04 11.07
C GLY A 65 0.54 -9.91 9.68
N GLY A 66 -0.25 -9.44 8.69
CA GLY A 66 0.30 -9.03 7.41
C GLY A 66 1.02 -7.70 7.48
N THR A 67 1.70 -7.34 6.41
CA THR A 67 2.42 -6.07 6.26
C THR A 67 1.91 -5.32 5.02
N ALA A 68 1.79 -4.00 5.13
CA ALA A 68 1.52 -3.12 4.00
C ALA A 68 2.53 -1.97 3.99
N SER A 69 3.20 -1.75 2.86
CA SER A 69 4.26 -0.75 2.73
C SER A 69 4.34 -0.13 1.35
N LEU A 70 4.81 1.09 1.27
CA LEU A 70 5.05 1.85 0.04
C LEU A 70 6.54 2.21 -0.05
N GLU A 71 7.14 1.99 -1.21
CA GLU A 71 8.55 2.28 -1.53
C GLU A 71 8.64 3.36 -2.64
N TRP A 72 9.58 4.30 -2.53
CA TRP A 72 9.85 5.37 -3.52
C TRP A 72 11.25 6.00 -3.38
#